data_AF-A0A843SMK6-F1
#
_entry.id   AF-A0A843SMK6-F1
#
_cell.length_a   1.000
_cell.length_b   1.000
_cell.length_c   1.000
_cell.angle_alpha   90.00
_cell.angle_beta   90.00
_cell.angle_gamma   90.00
#
_symmetry.space_group_name_H-M   'P 1'
#
loop_
_entity.id
_entity.type
_entity.pdbx_description
1 polymer ?
#
loop_
_entity_poly.entity_id
_entity_poly.type
_entity_poly.pdbx_seq_one_letter_code
_entity_poly.pdbx_strand_id
1 'polypeptide(L)'
;MAILGPALRHLPVLVGLVWGVFTYARTGSIWVPLGVAGAGLLSRWWGGRLVPSSPVAGLTLIELSIVTVAAGTAFVTWMTVWTSLWITENAAAMFPGSPDQQKTLAGVLAGGVASYLAALWVKDSESGEGAFWPSTTFRLALRDGFGRAPSPLTRDTREHDAAFLDSVRGQGAEKRFAGWGYEARWKRAHLLNEFLKSARSTVSPVP
;
A
#
# COMPACT_ATOMS: atom_id res chain seq x y z
N MET A 1 -18.82 -1.78 -15.52
CA MET A 1 -17.48 -1.73 -14.88
C MET A 1 -17.31 -2.70 -13.68
N ALA A 2 -18.15 -3.74 -13.51
CA ALA A 2 -18.13 -4.59 -12.31
C ALA A 2 -17.09 -5.74 -12.32
N ILE A 3 -16.59 -6.15 -13.49
CA ILE A 3 -15.68 -7.31 -13.62
C ILE A 3 -14.19 -6.91 -13.54
N LEU A 4 -13.85 -5.68 -13.96
CA LEU A 4 -12.48 -5.15 -13.90
C LEU A 4 -12.03 -4.79 -12.48
N GLY A 5 -12.96 -4.42 -11.59
CA GLY A 5 -12.66 -4.08 -10.19
C GLY A 5 -11.93 -5.20 -9.46
N PRO A 6 -12.54 -6.40 -9.32
CA PRO A 6 -11.97 -7.62 -9.85
C PRO A 6 -10.47 -7.86 -9.80
N ALA A 7 -9.98 -8.02 -11.02
CA ALA A 7 -8.64 -8.35 -11.42
C ALA A 7 -7.63 -7.24 -11.09
N LEU A 8 -8.06 -5.98 -11.08
CA LEU A 8 -7.17 -4.86 -10.71
C LEU A 8 -6.73 -4.92 -9.24
N ARG A 9 -7.46 -5.65 -8.38
CA ARG A 9 -7.11 -5.83 -6.96
C ARG A 9 -5.84 -6.63 -6.72
N HIS A 10 -5.56 -7.62 -7.56
CA HIS A 10 -4.37 -8.47 -7.42
C HIS A 10 -3.23 -8.03 -8.34
N LEU A 11 -3.44 -6.98 -9.13
CA LEU A 11 -2.46 -6.48 -10.08
C LEU A 11 -1.11 -6.12 -9.42
N PRO A 12 -1.05 -5.43 -8.25
CA PRO A 12 0.23 -5.14 -7.62
C PRO A 12 1.02 -6.41 -7.24
N VAL A 13 0.32 -7.46 -6.80
CA VAL A 13 0.93 -8.75 -6.45
C VAL A 13 1.44 -9.45 -7.71
N LEU A 14 0.64 -9.51 -8.77
CA LEU A 14 1.05 -10.09 -10.06
C LEU A 14 2.28 -9.37 -10.64
N VAL A 15 2.26 -8.03 -10.63
CA VAL A 15 3.39 -7.20 -11.05
C VAL A 15 4.62 -7.49 -10.20
N GLY A 16 4.47 -7.59 -8.88
CA GLY A 16 5.55 -7.95 -7.98
C GLY A 16 6.15 -9.32 -8.28
N LEU A 17 5.32 -10.35 -8.51
CA LEU A 17 5.78 -11.69 -8.87
C LEU A 17 6.63 -11.68 -10.15
N VAL A 18 6.09 -11.11 -11.23
CA VAL A 18 6.80 -11.04 -12.52
C VAL A 18 8.10 -10.25 -12.37
N TRP A 19 8.05 -9.14 -11.65
CA TRP A 19 9.22 -8.28 -11.44
C TRP A 19 10.29 -8.94 -10.56
N GLY A 20 9.90 -9.70 -9.53
CA GLY A 20 10.82 -10.45 -8.68
C GLY A 20 11.57 -11.54 -9.45
N VAL A 21 10.85 -12.31 -10.28
CA VAL A 21 11.47 -13.30 -11.19
C VAL A 21 12.41 -12.60 -12.18
N PHE A 22 11.97 -11.51 -12.79
CA PHE A 22 12.76 -10.78 -13.77
C PHE A 22 14.04 -10.18 -13.17
N THR A 23 13.95 -9.54 -12.00
CA THR A 23 15.12 -8.96 -11.31
C THR A 23 16.10 -10.04 -10.89
N TYR A 24 15.61 -11.18 -10.39
CA TYR A 24 16.48 -12.32 -10.11
C TYR A 24 17.21 -12.78 -11.37
N ALA A 25 16.47 -13.10 -12.44
CA ALA A 25 17.03 -13.67 -13.66
C ALA A 25 17.96 -12.72 -14.42
N ARG A 26 17.69 -11.41 -14.39
CA ARG A 26 18.39 -10.42 -15.23
C ARG A 26 19.55 -9.75 -14.51
N THR A 27 19.36 -9.36 -13.25
CA THR A 27 20.33 -8.53 -12.53
C THR A 27 20.94 -9.24 -11.33
N GLY A 28 20.29 -10.29 -10.80
CA GLY A 28 20.67 -10.93 -9.55
C GLY A 28 20.66 -9.99 -8.34
N SER A 29 20.14 -8.77 -8.48
CA SER A 29 20.28 -7.72 -7.48
C SER A 29 18.98 -7.50 -6.71
N ILE A 30 19.06 -7.75 -5.40
CA ILE A 30 17.96 -7.53 -4.45
C ILE A 30 17.75 -6.04 -4.13
N TRP A 31 18.72 -5.18 -4.44
CA TRP A 31 18.69 -3.76 -4.10
C TRP A 31 17.64 -2.98 -4.88
N VAL A 32 17.28 -3.45 -6.08
CA VAL A 32 16.28 -2.80 -6.93
C VAL A 32 14.88 -2.84 -6.29
N PRO A 33 14.31 -4.01 -5.94
CA PRO A 33 13.03 -4.06 -5.25
C PRO A 33 13.07 -3.39 -3.87
N LEU A 34 14.18 -3.51 -3.13
CA LEU A 34 14.34 -2.82 -1.84
C LEU A 34 14.32 -1.29 -1.97
N GLY A 35 15.01 -0.74 -2.98
CA GLY A 35 15.03 0.70 -3.22
C GLY A 35 13.65 1.27 -3.53
N VAL A 36 12.88 0.57 -4.36
CA VAL A 36 11.50 0.98 -4.69
C VAL A 36 10.55 0.81 -3.51
N ALA A 37 10.69 -0.26 -2.71
CA ALA A 37 9.95 -0.40 -1.47
C ALA A 37 10.26 0.76 -0.51
N GLY A 38 11.53 1.15 -0.39
CA GLY A 38 11.96 2.32 0.37
C GLY A 38 11.34 3.62 -0.14
N ALA A 39 11.34 3.85 -1.45
CA ALA A 39 10.71 5.02 -2.06
C ALA A 39 9.18 5.05 -1.81
N GLY A 40 8.51 3.90 -1.85
CA GLY A 40 7.09 3.79 -1.54
C GLY A 40 6.78 4.08 -0.07
N LEU A 41 7.61 3.61 0.86
CA LEU A 41 7.51 3.93 2.28
C LEU A 41 7.75 5.42 2.57
N LEU A 42 8.74 6.02 1.91
CA LEU A 42 9.00 7.46 2.00
C LEU A 42 7.81 8.27 1.47
N SER A 43 7.24 7.85 0.34
CA SER A 43 6.04 8.48 -0.24
C SER A 43 4.86 8.41 0.74
N ARG A 44 4.67 7.26 1.40
CA ARG A 44 3.67 7.09 2.45
C ARG A 44 3.87 8.06 3.62
N TRP A 45 5.10 8.16 4.11
CA TRP A 45 5.45 8.98 5.27
C TRP A 45 5.26 10.47 4.98
N TRP A 46 5.80 10.94 3.86
CA TRP A 46 5.63 12.33 3.41
C TRP A 46 4.18 12.65 3.10
N GLY A 47 3.49 11.75 2.42
CA GLY A 47 2.07 11.89 2.09
C GLY A 47 1.23 12.08 3.36
N GLY A 48 1.42 11.23 4.37
CA GLY A 48 0.73 11.35 5.66
C GLY A 48 0.97 12.70 6.35
N ARG A 49 2.20 13.24 6.29
CA ARG A 49 2.52 14.56 6.84
C ARG A 49 1.93 15.73 6.05
N LEU A 50 1.70 15.54 4.75
CA LEU A 50 1.15 16.58 3.87
C LEU A 50 -0.38 16.62 3.89
N VAL A 51 -1.07 15.54 4.27
CA VAL A 51 -2.54 15.51 4.33
C VAL A 51 -3.16 16.71 5.05
N PRO A 52 -2.69 17.18 6.22
CA PRO A 52 -3.32 18.28 6.94
C PRO A 52 -3.20 19.63 6.22
N SER A 53 -2.18 19.82 5.38
CA SER A 53 -1.89 21.11 4.71
C SER A 53 -2.26 21.11 3.23
N SER A 54 -2.19 19.95 2.58
CA SER A 54 -2.57 19.71 1.19
C SER A 54 -3.10 18.28 1.03
N PRO A 55 -4.40 18.04 1.28
CA PRO A 55 -5.00 16.70 1.23
C PRO A 55 -4.82 15.99 -0.11
N VAL A 56 -4.89 16.73 -1.23
CA VAL A 56 -4.73 16.16 -2.58
C VAL A 56 -3.29 15.71 -2.85
N ALA A 57 -2.31 16.54 -2.51
CA ALA A 57 -0.90 16.17 -2.66
C ALA A 57 -0.53 15.01 -1.71
N GLY A 58 -1.01 15.07 -0.46
CA GLY A 58 -0.86 14.01 0.52
C GLY A 58 -1.46 12.68 0.05
N LEU A 59 -2.68 12.70 -0.49
CA LEU A 59 -3.32 11.53 -1.08
C LEU A 59 -2.49 10.96 -2.24
N THR A 60 -2.02 11.80 -3.16
CA THR A 60 -1.24 11.35 -4.33
C THR A 60 0.01 10.58 -3.89
N LEU A 61 0.76 11.10 -2.92
CA LEU A 61 1.94 10.42 -2.37
C LEU A 61 1.58 9.14 -1.62
N ILE A 62 0.44 9.11 -0.93
CA ILE A 62 -0.06 7.90 -0.28
C ILE A 62 -0.48 6.84 -1.32
N GLU A 63 -1.10 7.21 -2.44
CA GLU A 63 -1.43 6.29 -3.53
C GLU A 63 -0.16 5.70 -4.14
N LEU A 64 0.88 6.51 -4.32
CA LEU A 64 2.18 6.02 -4.80
C LEU A 64 2.78 4.96 -3.87
N SER A 65 2.43 4.95 -2.57
CA SER A 65 2.91 3.91 -1.66
C SER A 65 2.41 2.50 -2.01
N ILE A 66 1.41 2.34 -2.88
CA ILE A 66 0.98 1.03 -3.37
C ILE A 66 2.09 0.28 -4.10
N VAL A 67 3.08 0.99 -4.66
CA VAL A 67 4.28 0.37 -5.27
C VAL A 67 5.09 -0.40 -4.23
N THR A 68 4.98 -0.08 -2.94
CA THR A 68 5.59 -0.84 -1.84
C THR A 68 5.08 -2.27 -1.81
N VAL A 69 3.80 -2.49 -2.13
CA VAL A 69 3.21 -3.83 -2.17
C VAL A 69 3.84 -4.63 -3.30
N ALA A 70 3.89 -4.06 -4.51
CA ALA A 70 4.52 -4.71 -5.66
C ALA A 70 6.02 -4.97 -5.41
N ALA A 71 6.74 -4.00 -4.84
CA ALA A 71 8.16 -4.12 -4.54
C ALA A 71 8.45 -5.14 -3.43
N GLY A 72 7.62 -5.19 -2.39
CA GLY A 72 7.74 -6.19 -1.34
C GLY A 72 7.40 -7.60 -1.85
N THR A 73 6.37 -7.75 -2.69
CA THR A 73 6.09 -9.02 -3.37
C THR A 73 7.27 -9.44 -4.26
N ALA A 74 7.86 -8.49 -5.00
CA ALA A 74 9.05 -8.75 -5.82
C ALA A 74 10.24 -9.22 -4.97
N PHE A 75 10.48 -8.59 -3.82
CA PHE A 75 11.49 -9.00 -2.86
C PHE A 75 11.26 -10.43 -2.34
N VAL A 76 10.03 -10.75 -1.91
CA VAL A 76 9.68 -12.10 -1.41
C VAL A 76 9.85 -13.14 -2.49
N THR A 77 9.45 -12.82 -3.72
CA THR A 77 9.62 -13.69 -4.88
C THR A 77 11.09 -13.92 -5.18
N TRP A 78 11.89 -12.86 -5.20
CA TRP A 78 13.33 -12.92 -5.39
C TRP A 78 14.00 -13.83 -4.35
N MET A 79 13.67 -13.64 -3.06
CA MET A 79 14.20 -14.46 -1.96
C MET A 79 13.79 -15.91 -2.12
N THR A 80 12.54 -16.17 -2.51
CA THR A 80 12.05 -17.53 -2.73
C THR A 80 12.82 -18.23 -3.84
N VAL A 81 13.03 -17.57 -4.98
CA VAL A 81 13.80 -18.13 -6.10
C VAL A 81 15.25 -18.36 -5.70
N TRP A 82 15.89 -17.36 -5.08
CA TRP A 82 17.27 -17.45 -4.62
C TRP A 82 17.47 -18.59 -3.62
N THR A 83 16.64 -18.69 -2.58
CA THR A 83 16.75 -19.74 -1.56
C THR A 83 16.46 -21.12 -2.15
N SER A 84 15.49 -21.25 -3.05
CA SER A 84 15.18 -22.54 -3.68
C SER A 84 16.36 -23.06 -4.52
N LEU A 85 16.99 -22.18 -5.30
CA LEU A 85 18.16 -22.52 -6.10
C LEU A 85 19.37 -22.83 -5.21
N TRP A 86 19.62 -22.01 -4.19
CA TRP A 86 20.71 -22.24 -3.25
C TRP A 86 20.57 -23.58 -2.50
N ILE A 87 19.37 -23.93 -2.03
CA ILE A 87 19.10 -25.24 -1.40
C ILE A 87 19.37 -26.38 -2.38
N THR A 88 18.94 -26.23 -3.63
CA THR A 88 19.12 -27.25 -4.67
C THR A 88 20.59 -27.46 -5.02
N GLU A 89 21.36 -26.38 -5.16
CA GLU A 89 22.80 -26.42 -5.45
C GLU A 89 23.61 -27.02 -4.29
N ASN A 90 23.17 -26.79 -3.05
CA ASN A 90 23.88 -27.25 -1.84
C ASN A 90 23.29 -28.55 -1.26
N ALA A 91 22.36 -29.21 -1.97
CA ALA A 91 21.63 -30.38 -1.47
C ALA A 91 22.55 -31.50 -0.98
N ALA A 92 23.67 -31.74 -1.68
CA ALA A 92 24.63 -32.79 -1.33
C ALA A 92 25.36 -32.53 -0.01
N ALA A 93 25.55 -31.27 0.37
CA ALA A 93 26.17 -30.89 1.63
C ALA A 93 25.15 -30.83 2.78
N MET A 94 23.88 -30.54 2.48
CA MET A 94 22.82 -30.35 3.48
C MET A 94 22.14 -31.66 3.89
N PHE A 95 22.02 -32.62 2.96
CA PHE A 95 21.27 -33.85 3.20
C PHE A 95 22.15 -35.09 2.98
N PRO A 96 22.18 -36.02 3.94
CA PRO A 96 22.79 -37.33 3.71
C PRO A 96 21.89 -38.17 2.78
N GLY A 97 22.48 -39.10 2.03
CA GLY A 97 21.74 -40.08 1.24
C GLY A 97 22.12 -40.11 -0.23
N SER A 98 21.32 -40.82 -1.03
CA SER A 98 21.52 -40.89 -2.48
C SER A 98 21.15 -39.55 -3.15
N PRO A 99 21.67 -39.26 -4.36
CA PRO A 99 21.33 -38.03 -5.09
C PRO A 99 19.82 -37.80 -5.26
N ASP A 100 19.02 -38.86 -5.41
CA ASP A 100 17.57 -38.76 -5.55
C ASP A 100 16.88 -38.39 -4.23
N GLN A 101 17.36 -38.93 -3.11
CA GLN A 101 16.88 -38.53 -1.78
C GLN A 101 17.23 -37.07 -1.49
N GLN A 102 18.46 -36.65 -1.81
CA GLN A 102 18.92 -35.27 -1.64
C GLN A 102 18.06 -34.28 -2.44
N LYS A 103 17.78 -34.56 -3.72
CA LYS A 103 16.90 -33.74 -4.57
C LYS A 103 15.48 -33.65 -3.99
N THR A 104 14.95 -34.77 -3.51
CA THR A 104 13.60 -34.81 -2.93
C THR A 104 13.51 -33.96 -1.68
N LEU A 105 14.46 -34.11 -0.74
CA LEU A 105 14.52 -33.33 0.49
C LEU A 105 14.76 -31.84 0.23
N ALA A 106 15.63 -31.50 -0.71
CA ALA A 106 15.86 -30.14 -1.17
C ALA A 106 14.58 -29.51 -1.74
N GLY A 107 13.84 -30.23 -2.59
CA GLY A 107 12.57 -29.78 -3.14
C GLY A 107 11.50 -29.54 -2.07
N VAL A 108 11.39 -30.44 -1.08
CA VAL A 108 10.47 -30.28 0.06
C VAL A 108 10.82 -29.06 0.90
N LEU A 109 12.12 -28.87 1.22
CA LEU A 109 12.57 -27.71 2.00
C LEU A 109 12.35 -26.40 1.23
N ALA A 110 12.72 -26.35 -0.05
CA ALA A 110 12.49 -25.19 -0.92
C ALA A 110 11.00 -24.83 -1.01
N GLY A 111 10.13 -25.83 -1.23
CA GLY A 111 8.68 -25.65 -1.24
C GLY A 111 8.11 -25.18 0.11
N GLY A 112 8.63 -25.71 1.22
CA GLY A 112 8.27 -25.28 2.57
C GLY A 112 8.64 -23.82 2.85
N VAL A 113 9.87 -23.41 2.49
CA VAL A 113 10.33 -22.02 2.62
C VAL A 113 9.51 -21.08 1.73
N ALA A 114 9.28 -21.45 0.48
CA ALA A 114 8.43 -20.68 -0.45
C ALA A 114 7.02 -20.47 0.12
N SER A 115 6.42 -21.54 0.65
CA SER A 115 5.07 -21.49 1.23
C SER A 115 5.02 -20.63 2.50
N TYR A 116 6.04 -20.71 3.36
CA TYR A 116 6.14 -19.89 4.56
C TYR A 116 6.29 -18.40 4.22
N LEU A 117 7.18 -18.06 3.29
CA LEU A 117 7.38 -16.69 2.83
C LEU A 117 6.14 -16.12 2.13
N ALA A 118 5.45 -16.94 1.33
CA ALA A 118 4.18 -16.57 0.74
C ALA A 118 3.12 -16.33 1.83
N ALA A 119 2.98 -17.21 2.82
CA ALA A 119 2.02 -17.06 3.91
C ALA A 119 2.26 -15.82 4.77
N LEU A 120 3.53 -15.45 5.04
CA LEU A 120 3.87 -14.21 5.74
C LEU A 120 3.45 -12.96 4.95
N TRP A 121 3.40 -13.06 3.63
CA TRP A 121 3.09 -11.94 2.74
C TRP A 121 1.62 -11.87 2.33
N VAL A 122 0.91 -13.00 2.34
CA VAL A 122 -0.55 -13.09 2.13
C VAL A 122 -1.24 -12.73 3.45
N LYS A 123 -1.15 -11.46 3.84
CA LYS A 123 -2.07 -10.90 4.84
C LYS A 123 -3.13 -10.07 4.11
N ASP A 124 -4.36 -10.32 4.54
CA ASP A 124 -5.60 -10.13 3.80
C ASP A 124 -5.71 -8.80 3.03
N SER A 125 -5.68 -8.91 1.70
CA SER A 125 -5.97 -7.79 0.79
C SER A 125 -7.46 -7.49 0.69
N GLU A 126 -8.34 -8.41 1.13
CA GLU A 126 -9.79 -8.33 0.89
C GLU A 126 -10.48 -7.23 1.70
N SER A 127 -9.97 -6.90 2.88
CA SER A 127 -10.55 -5.87 3.74
C SER A 127 -10.24 -4.44 3.26
N GLY A 128 -9.22 -4.26 2.41
CA GLY A 128 -8.64 -2.93 2.15
C GLY A 128 -8.11 -2.28 3.44
N GLU A 129 -7.93 -3.08 4.48
CA GLU A 129 -7.37 -2.74 5.77
C GLU A 129 -5.99 -3.36 5.87
N GLY A 130 -5.03 -2.56 6.29
CA GLY A 130 -3.66 -3.02 6.41
C GLY A 130 -2.71 -1.85 6.36
N ALA A 131 -1.55 -2.03 6.96
CA ALA A 131 -0.59 -0.94 7.08
C ALA A 131 -0.23 -0.36 5.70
N PHE A 132 -0.18 -1.17 4.64
CA PHE A 132 0.28 -0.74 3.32
C PHE A 132 -0.83 -0.22 2.39
N TRP A 133 -2.10 -0.25 2.80
CA TRP A 133 -3.19 0.22 1.97
C TRP A 133 -3.33 1.75 2.02
N PRO A 134 -3.46 2.42 0.84
CA PRO A 134 -3.66 3.87 0.77
C PRO A 134 -4.86 4.33 1.61
N SER A 135 -5.95 3.56 1.63
CA SER A 135 -7.16 3.83 2.43
C SER A 135 -6.87 3.97 3.92
N THR A 136 -6.19 2.98 4.50
CA THR A 136 -5.87 2.98 5.93
C THR A 136 -4.94 4.13 6.28
N THR A 137 -3.90 4.34 5.47
CA THR A 137 -2.93 5.42 5.71
C THR A 137 -3.57 6.79 5.59
N PHE A 138 -4.38 7.03 4.56
CA PHE A 138 -5.05 8.30 4.35
C PHE A 138 -6.06 8.59 5.47
N ARG A 139 -6.85 7.59 5.88
CA ARG A 139 -7.78 7.71 7.01
C ARG A 139 -7.07 8.06 8.32
N LEU A 140 -5.94 7.41 8.63
CA LEU A 140 -5.16 7.70 9.83
C LEU A 140 -4.55 9.11 9.76
N ALA A 141 -3.98 9.50 8.63
CA ALA A 141 -3.40 10.82 8.44
C ALA A 141 -4.44 11.95 8.58
N LEU A 142 -5.66 11.74 8.09
CA LEU A 142 -6.78 12.66 8.28
C LEU A 142 -7.16 12.78 9.76
N ARG A 143 -7.31 11.65 10.46
CA ARG A 143 -7.64 11.64 11.89
C ARG A 143 -6.58 12.33 12.72
N ASP A 144 -5.31 12.04 12.48
CA ASP A 144 -4.19 12.64 13.21
C ASP A 144 -4.04 14.14 12.91
N GLY A 145 -4.21 14.52 11.64
CA GLY A 145 -4.06 15.89 11.17
C GLY A 145 -5.17 16.82 11.64
N PHE A 146 -6.41 16.46 11.33
CA PHE A 146 -7.57 17.29 11.62
C PHE A 146 -8.08 17.12 13.05
N GLY A 147 -7.79 15.99 13.72
CA GLY A 147 -8.12 15.78 15.13
C GLY A 147 -7.30 16.66 16.08
N ARG A 148 -6.16 17.19 15.63
CA ARG A 148 -5.28 18.09 16.41
C ARG A 148 -5.42 19.56 16.01
N ALA A 149 -6.27 19.90 15.05
CA ALA A 149 -6.41 21.26 14.55
C ALA A 149 -7.14 22.16 15.58
N PRO A 150 -6.67 23.42 15.79
CA PRO A 150 -7.22 24.32 16.81
C PRO A 150 -8.63 24.84 16.52
N SER A 151 -9.11 24.71 15.28
CA SER A 151 -10.52 24.90 14.94
C SER A 151 -11.07 23.53 14.56
N PRO A 152 -11.64 22.77 15.51
CA PRO A 152 -12.15 21.44 15.20
C PRO A 152 -13.27 21.62 14.19
N LEU A 153 -13.15 20.90 13.06
CA LEU A 153 -14.24 20.71 12.12
C LEU A 153 -15.52 20.48 12.92
N THR A 154 -16.49 21.39 12.79
CA THR A 154 -17.73 21.30 13.57
C THR A 154 -18.39 19.96 13.26
N ARG A 155 -18.84 19.25 14.31
CA ARG A 155 -19.31 17.84 14.22
C ARG A 155 -20.42 17.58 13.21
N ASP A 156 -21.09 18.63 12.72
CA ASP A 156 -22.19 18.55 11.76
C ASP A 156 -21.86 19.21 10.40
N THR A 157 -20.60 19.14 9.97
CA THR A 157 -20.15 19.66 8.67
C THR A 157 -19.76 18.55 7.71
N ARG A 158 -19.82 18.84 6.40
CA ARG A 158 -19.45 17.87 5.36
C ARG A 158 -17.96 17.51 5.44
N GLU A 159 -17.16 18.47 5.86
CA GLU A 159 -15.73 18.40 6.09
C GLU A 159 -15.41 17.46 7.26
N HIS A 160 -16.17 17.55 8.36
CA HIS A 160 -16.09 16.60 9.47
C HIS A 160 -16.41 15.17 9.01
N ASP A 161 -17.51 15.01 8.26
CA ASP A 161 -17.88 13.70 7.70
C ASP A 161 -16.77 13.15 6.78
N ALA A 162 -16.17 14.01 5.96
CA ALA A 162 -15.07 13.66 5.05
C ALA A 162 -13.79 13.24 5.80
N ALA A 163 -13.48 13.85 6.93
CA ALA A 163 -12.28 13.55 7.71
C ALA A 163 -12.44 12.32 8.63
N PHE A 164 -13.63 12.10 9.21
CA PHE A 164 -13.77 11.17 10.34
C PHE A 164 -14.75 10.01 10.12
N LEU A 165 -15.75 10.17 9.25
CA LEU A 165 -16.83 9.19 9.08
C LEU A 165 -16.63 8.32 7.83
N ASP A 166 -17.20 7.12 7.85
CA ASP A 166 -17.16 6.19 6.72
C ASP A 166 -18.11 6.57 5.57
N SER A 167 -18.99 7.55 5.78
CA SER A 167 -19.86 8.11 4.76
C SER A 167 -19.82 9.63 4.77
N VAL A 168 -19.87 10.25 3.59
CA VAL A 168 -19.78 11.71 3.43
C VAL A 168 -21.03 12.25 2.75
N ARG A 169 -21.54 13.38 3.22
CA ARG A 169 -22.61 14.14 2.55
C ARG A 169 -22.09 14.68 1.21
N GLY A 170 -22.78 14.37 0.11
CA GLY A 170 -22.46 14.89 -1.22
C GLY A 170 -22.70 16.39 -1.34
N GLN A 171 -22.20 17.00 -2.42
CA GLN A 171 -22.42 18.41 -2.73
C GLN A 171 -23.71 18.58 -3.55
N GLY A 172 -24.55 19.56 -3.21
CA GLY A 172 -25.80 19.83 -3.93
C GLY A 172 -26.79 18.65 -3.87
N ALA A 173 -27.22 18.17 -5.05
CA ALA A 173 -28.17 17.07 -5.19
C ALA A 173 -27.54 15.65 -5.09
N GLU A 174 -26.23 15.54 -4.89
CA GLU A 174 -25.57 14.24 -4.75
C GLU A 174 -26.00 13.50 -3.49
N LYS A 175 -26.35 12.22 -3.65
CA LYS A 175 -26.55 11.28 -2.52
C LYS A 175 -25.23 11.09 -1.77
N ARG A 176 -25.33 10.76 -0.47
CA ARG A 176 -24.19 10.35 0.36
C ARG A 176 -23.34 9.31 -0.37
N PHE A 177 -22.02 9.47 -0.33
CA PHE A 177 -21.08 8.46 -0.81
C PHE A 177 -20.42 7.75 0.36
N ALA A 178 -20.20 6.43 0.22
CA ALA A 178 -19.75 5.55 1.30
C ALA A 178 -18.35 4.98 1.02
N GLY A 179 -17.63 4.69 2.11
CA GLY A 179 -16.38 3.97 2.11
C GLY A 179 -15.12 4.82 1.92
N TRP A 180 -14.04 4.10 1.67
CA TRP A 180 -12.67 4.61 1.54
C TRP A 180 -11.98 4.13 0.26
N GLY A 181 -12.76 3.71 -0.74
CA GLY A 181 -12.24 3.35 -2.07
C GLY A 181 -11.57 4.53 -2.77
N TYR A 182 -10.87 4.27 -3.87
CA TYR A 182 -10.08 5.27 -4.60
C TYR A 182 -10.88 6.55 -4.91
N GLU A 183 -12.06 6.40 -5.51
CA GLU A 183 -12.94 7.54 -5.84
C GLU A 183 -13.37 8.31 -4.58
N ALA A 184 -13.76 7.61 -3.51
CA ALA A 184 -14.17 8.23 -2.26
C ALA A 184 -13.02 9.01 -1.60
N ARG A 185 -11.78 8.49 -1.65
CA ARG A 185 -10.60 9.21 -1.14
C ARG A 185 -10.34 10.49 -1.92
N TRP A 186 -10.42 10.43 -3.24
CA TRP A 186 -10.24 11.60 -4.10
C TRP A 186 -11.28 12.69 -3.84
N LYS A 187 -12.56 12.31 -3.69
CA LYS A 187 -13.64 13.24 -3.33
C LYS A 187 -13.39 13.88 -1.96
N ARG A 188 -13.03 13.08 -0.94
CA ARG A 188 -12.67 13.58 0.40
C ARG A 188 -11.49 14.54 0.37
N ALA A 189 -10.42 14.20 -0.36
CA ALA A 189 -9.24 15.05 -0.49
C ALA A 189 -9.56 16.38 -1.14
N HIS A 190 -10.40 16.40 -2.19
CA HIS A 190 -10.84 17.64 -2.83
C HIS A 190 -11.67 18.51 -1.89
N LEU A 191 -12.68 17.93 -1.24
CA LEU A 191 -13.56 18.64 -0.32
C LEU A 191 -12.75 19.32 0.81
N LEU A 192 -11.83 18.57 1.43
CA LEU A 192 -10.97 19.10 2.49
C LEU A 192 -9.98 20.16 1.97
N ASN A 193 -9.50 20.01 0.74
CA ASN A 193 -8.60 20.99 0.13
C ASN A 193 -9.33 22.30 -0.19
N GLU A 194 -10.59 22.24 -0.63
CA GLU A 194 -11.43 23.42 -0.82
C GLU A 194 -11.69 24.13 0.51
N PHE A 195 -12.06 23.38 1.55
CA PHE A 195 -12.23 23.92 2.91
C PHE A 195 -10.97 24.64 3.42
N LEU A 196 -9.79 24.04 3.23
CA LEU A 196 -8.53 24.67 3.65
C LEU A 196 -8.23 25.94 2.86
N LYS A 197 -8.56 25.98 1.56
CA LYS A 197 -8.40 27.18 0.73
C LYS A 197 -9.34 28.29 1.20
N SER A 198 -10.62 27.99 1.45
CA SER A 198 -11.59 28.97 1.93
C SER A 198 -11.19 29.51 3.31
N ALA A 199 -10.78 28.63 4.22
CA ALA A 199 -10.34 29.03 5.56
C ALA A 199 -9.11 29.96 5.53
N ARG A 200 -8.16 29.74 4.61
CA ARG A 200 -7.02 30.65 4.41
C ARG A 200 -7.45 32.00 3.86
N SER A 201 -8.43 32.04 2.95
CA SER A 201 -8.92 33.30 2.38
C SER A 201 -9.70 34.17 3.38
N THR A 202 -10.30 33.57 4.41
CA THR A 202 -11.01 34.30 5.46
C THR A 202 -10.09 34.90 6.53
N VAL A 203 -8.85 34.40 6.64
CA VAL A 203 -7.81 35.02 7.47
C VAL A 203 -7.12 36.08 6.61
N SER A 204 -7.78 37.22 6.41
CA SER A 204 -7.14 38.39 5.80
C SER A 204 -5.92 38.78 6.63
N PRO A 205 -4.76 39.11 6.03
CA PRO A 205 -3.65 39.66 6.79
C PRO A 205 -4.13 40.95 7.43
N VAL A 206 -4.13 41.00 8.77
CA VAL A 206 -4.22 42.28 9.48
C VAL A 206 -3.04 43.11 8.98
N PRO A 207 -3.26 44.29 8.38
CA PRO A 207 -2.20 45.14 7.86
C PRO A 207 -1.22 45.57 8.94
#